data_AF-A0A7V9CEG1-F1
#
_entry.id   AF-A0A7V9CEG1-F1
#
_cell.length_a   1.000
_cell.length_b   1.000
_cell.length_c   1.000
_cell.angle_alpha   90.00
_cell.angle_beta   90.00
_cell.angle_gamma   90.00
#
_symmetry.space_group_name_H-M   'P 1'
#
loop_
_entity.id
_entity.type
_entity.pdbx_description
1 polymer ?
#
loop_
_entity_poly.entity_id
_entity_poly.type
_entity_poly.pdbx_seq_one_letter_code
_entity_poly.pdbx_strand_id
1 'polypeptide(L)' 'MSDGTKDDLKGRTKEAAGDLTNDKSLKNEGKVDKATGSVKDKVGGAADKVKDTLKRS' A
#
# COMPACT_ATOMS: atom_id res chain seq x y z
N MET A 1 -10.79 -10.41 -2.23
CA MET A 1 -10.41 -9.08 -2.77
C MET A 1 -11.08 -8.02 -1.91
N SER A 2 -10.49 -7.67 -0.77
CA SER A 2 -11.14 -6.71 0.16
C SER A 2 -10.17 -5.78 0.90
N ASP A 3 -8.86 -6.04 0.90
CA ASP A 3 -7.88 -5.24 1.65
C ASP A 3 -7.19 -4.17 0.80
N GLY A 4 -6.68 -4.50 -0.39
CA GLY A 4 -5.91 -3.54 -1.20
C GLY A 4 -6.66 -2.25 -1.56
N THR A 5 -7.94 -2.35 -1.92
CA THR A 5 -8.75 -1.18 -2.29
C THR A 5 -9.13 -0.31 -1.09
N LYS A 6 -9.31 -0.91 0.09
CA LYS A 6 -9.66 -0.17 1.32
C LYS A 6 -8.45 0.59 1.85
N ASP A 7 -7.26 -0.01 1.81
CA ASP A 7 -6.01 0.63 2.22
C ASP A 7 -5.64 1.81 1.29
N ASP A 8 -5.80 1.65 -0.02
CA ASP A 8 -5.61 2.74 -0.99
C ASP A 8 -6.55 3.92 -0.72
N LEU A 9 -7.81 3.64 -0.41
CA LEU A 9 -8.81 4.68 -0.13
C LEU A 9 -8.50 5.40 1.19
N LYS A 10 -8.08 4.63 2.22
CA LYS A 10 -7.69 5.17 3.53
C LYS A 10 -6.46 6.07 3.43
N GLY A 11 -5.44 5.66 2.67
CA GLY A 11 -4.24 6.45 2.42
C GLY A 11 -4.53 7.75 1.69
N ARG A 12 -5.37 7.71 0.64
CA ARG A 12 -5.84 8.92 -0.07
C ARG A 12 -6.62 9.87 0.85
N THR A 13 -7.44 9.32 1.74
CA THR A 13 -8.25 10.11 2.67
C THR A 13 -7.38 10.81 3.72
N LYS A 14 -6.40 10.10 4.32
CA LYS A 14 -5.43 10.70 5.25
C LYS A 14 -4.57 11.78 4.59
N GLU A 15 -4.14 11.56 3.36
CA GLU A 15 -3.34 12.52 2.60
C GLU A 15 -4.14 13.81 2.33
N ALA A 16 -5.39 13.66 1.87
CA ALA A 16 -6.28 14.79 1.63
C ALA A 16 -6.66 15.55 2.92
N ALA A 17 -6.95 14.83 4.01
CA ALA A 17 -7.23 15.43 5.31
C ALA A 17 -6.02 16.16 5.90
N GLY A 18 -4.81 15.61 5.74
CA GLY A 18 -3.57 16.25 6.15
C GLY A 18 -3.27 17.52 5.35
N ASP A 19 -3.49 17.51 4.03
CA ASP A 19 -3.37 18.72 3.21
C ASP A 19 -4.43 19.78 3.56
N LEU A 20 -5.65 19.36 3.91
CA LEU A 20 -6.75 20.27 4.26
C LEU A 20 -6.55 20.92 5.65
N THR A 21 -6.08 20.16 6.64
CA THR A 21 -5.83 20.65 8.02
C THR A 21 -4.43 21.25 8.18
N ASN A 22 -3.56 21.19 7.15
CA ASN A 22 -2.14 21.56 7.25
C ASN A 22 -1.36 20.69 8.27
N ASP A 23 -1.85 19.47 8.52
CA ASP A 23 -1.25 18.51 9.45
C ASP A 23 -0.25 17.62 8.71
N LYS A 24 1.03 17.95 8.89
CA LYS A 24 2.15 17.23 8.26
C LYS A 24 2.22 15.76 8.68
N SER A 25 1.66 15.39 9.85
CA SER A 25 1.68 14.01 10.34
C SER A 25 0.74 13.12 9.53
N LEU A 26 -0.49 13.59 9.29
CA LEU A 26 -1.50 12.86 8.49
C LEU A 26 -1.07 12.69 7.03
N LYS A 27 -0.43 13.72 6.45
CA LYS A 27 0.13 13.67 5.10
C LYS A 27 1.28 12.65 4.99
N ASN A 28 2.16 12.60 5.98
CA ASN A 28 3.27 11.65 5.99
C ASN A 28 2.79 10.22 6.19
N GLU A 29 1.83 9.97 7.09
CA GLU A 29 1.22 8.64 7.27
C GLU A 29 0.63 8.12 5.95
N GLY A 30 -0.18 8.92 5.25
CA GLY A 30 -0.80 8.51 3.99
C GLY A 30 0.22 8.15 2.90
N LYS A 31 1.36 8.86 2.84
CA LYS A 31 2.46 8.55 1.92
C LYS A 31 3.22 7.28 2.31
N VAL A 32 3.48 7.08 3.60
CA VAL A 32 4.19 5.89 4.10
C VAL A 32 3.34 4.64 3.90
N ASP A 33 2.03 4.70 4.16
CA ASP A 33 1.09 3.59 3.93
C ASP A 33 1.07 3.20 2.44
N LYS A 34 1.01 4.17 1.50
CA LYS A 34 1.09 3.88 0.05
C LYS A 34 2.42 3.25 -0.36
N ALA A 35 3.54 3.75 0.16
CA ALA A 35 4.86 3.27 -0.18
C ALA A 35 5.07 1.84 0.33
N THR A 36 4.69 1.57 1.58
CA THR A 36 4.79 0.25 2.19
C THR A 36 3.86 -0.77 1.51
N GLY A 37 2.63 -0.37 1.17
CA GLY A 37 1.70 -1.21 0.38
C GLY A 37 2.28 -1.57 -0.98
N SER A 38 2.75 -0.58 -1.75
CA SER A 38 3.35 -0.79 -3.07
C SER A 38 4.59 -1.70 -3.04
N VAL A 39 5.41 -1.61 -2.00
CA VAL A 39 6.59 -2.47 -1.83
C VAL A 39 6.17 -3.88 -1.45
N LYS A 40 5.21 -4.03 -0.53
CA LYS A 40 4.70 -5.33 -0.09
C LYS A 40 4.01 -6.09 -1.23
N ASP A 41 3.25 -5.39 -2.08
CA ASP A 41 2.62 -5.98 -3.27
C ASP A 41 3.65 -6.43 -4.30
N LYS A 42 4.69 -5.63 -4.56
CA LYS A 42 5.75 -6.00 -5.51
C LYS A 42 6.58 -7.18 -5.01
N VAL A 43 6.98 -7.18 -3.74
CA VAL A 43 7.78 -8.26 -3.15
C VAL A 43 6.95 -9.53 -2.99
N GLY A 44 5.71 -9.40 -2.49
CA GLY A 44 4.77 -10.51 -2.37
C GLY A 44 4.45 -11.13 -3.72
N GLY A 45 4.07 -10.32 -4.71
CA GLY A 45 3.76 -10.81 -6.06
C GLY A 45 4.96 -11.45 -6.78
N ALA A 46 6.18 -10.96 -6.54
CA ALA A 46 7.39 -11.59 -7.07
C ALA A 46 7.69 -12.93 -6.37
N ALA A 47 7.58 -12.97 -5.05
CA ALA A 47 7.79 -14.19 -4.27
C ALA A 47 6.75 -15.29 -4.59
N ASP A 48 5.48 -14.90 -4.77
CA ASP A 48 4.41 -15.82 -5.15
C ASP A 48 4.63 -16.39 -6.56
N LYS A 49 5.02 -15.57 -7.54
CA LYS A 49 5.36 -16.05 -8.89
C LYS A 49 6.51 -17.06 -8.88
N VAL A 50 7.55 -16.81 -8.07
CA VAL A 50 8.69 -17.72 -7.93
C VAL A 50 8.24 -19.03 -7.29
N LYS A 51 7.44 -18.97 -6.21
CA LYS A 51 6.88 -20.16 -5.56
C LYS A 51 6.00 -20.98 -6.50
N ASP A 52 5.12 -20.35 -7.27
CA ASP A 52 4.25 -21.05 -8.23
C ASP A 52 5.05 -21.73 -9.35
N THR A 53 6.14 -21.10 -9.81
CA THR A 53 7.03 -21.69 -10.81
C THR A 53 7.75 -22.92 -10.26
N LEU A 54 8.25 -22.84 -9.02
CA LEU A 54 8.94 -23.95 -8.34
C LEU A 54 8.00 -25.09 -7.90
N LYS A 55 6.73 -24.79 -7.65
CA LYS A 55 5.72 -25.78 -7.28
C LYS A 55 5.15 -26.53 -8.50
N ARG A 56 5.35 -25.98 -9.70
CA ARG A 56 4.91 -26.56 -10.97
C ARG A 56 5.99 -27.40 -11.67
N SER A 57 7.24 -27.35 -11.21
CA SER A 57 8.34 -28.23 -11.62
C SER A 57 8.36 -29.54 -10.86
#